data_AF-A0A9P4QVM0-F1
#
_entry.id   AF-A0A9P4QVM0-F1
#
_cell.length_a   1.000
_cell.length_b   1.000
_cell.length_c   1.000
_cell.angle_alpha   90.00
_cell.angle_beta   90.00
_cell.angle_gamma   90.00
#
_symmetry.space_group_name_H-M   'P 1'
#
loop_
_entity.id
_entity.type
_entity.pdbx_description
1 polymer ?
#
loop_
_entity_poly.entity_id
_entity_poly.type
_entity_poly.pdbx_seq_one_letter_code
_entity_poly.pdbx_strand_id
1 'polypeptide(L)'
;MDWTCSRYNLSYPNILHTSYLGNDSNRTHQFLACTGATTTMILDTQVPLLDQDIDLLTISGGGNDIGLTPILNSCIYQFFMAEDTDCESAIEDARAKVHDKSELFRNITKLIDASAPKMNKDHGMIYVTGYAGFFGAEDNICNNVSWSVWKDYEHRVGKEKQYLTLKLRSALNELVRSVNEVLQEATDAAGPNVRFIDYYDLVEINRGRYCESDIQEPSPNRVGLDFYEWATSDIGENSTALRTTGSDVPRGSFEAQIAELINKTLEEYPDLEFEPEFGYLNKTKATQVKAEGIVDDLWNLIWWLLPDNWKRVFHLRPQGHAVIAQMLVDDLEAIAASTTWSNGIEQTEL
;
A
#
# COMPACT_ATOMS: atom_id res chain seq x y z
N MET A 1 -7.79 -6.68 -16.27
CA MET A 1 -6.83 -6.66 -15.16
C MET A 1 -5.43 -6.84 -15.71
N ASP A 2 -4.44 -6.18 -15.11
CA ASP A 2 -3.05 -6.14 -15.56
C ASP A 2 -2.15 -6.68 -14.43
N TRP A 3 -1.50 -7.81 -14.71
CA TRP A 3 -0.62 -8.48 -13.75
C TRP A 3 0.68 -7.70 -13.51
N THR A 4 1.21 -7.00 -14.51
CA THR A 4 2.50 -6.29 -14.41
C THR A 4 2.45 -5.13 -13.41
N CYS A 5 1.28 -4.52 -13.28
CA CYS A 5 1.00 -3.44 -12.33
C CYS A 5 0.29 -3.90 -11.05
N SER A 6 0.13 -5.22 -10.84
CA SER A 6 -0.59 -5.78 -9.69
C SER A 6 -2.02 -5.22 -9.53
N ARG A 7 -2.76 -5.09 -10.64
CA ARG A 7 -4.18 -4.64 -10.61
C ARG A 7 -5.11 -5.83 -10.38
N TYR A 8 -5.81 -5.86 -9.24
CA TYR A 8 -6.71 -6.94 -8.83
C TYR A 8 -8.20 -6.58 -8.92
N ASN A 9 -9.04 -7.55 -9.27
CA ASN A 9 -10.49 -7.35 -9.51
C ASN A 9 -11.26 -6.98 -8.23
N LEU A 10 -10.72 -7.30 -7.06
CA LEU A 10 -11.32 -6.93 -5.77
C LEU A 10 -10.72 -5.65 -5.17
N SER A 11 -9.90 -4.91 -5.95
CA SER A 11 -9.42 -3.59 -5.52
C SER A 11 -10.53 -2.55 -5.53
N TYR A 12 -10.43 -1.56 -4.64
CA TYR A 12 -11.47 -0.54 -4.45
C TYR A 12 -11.90 0.15 -5.76
N PRO A 13 -11.01 0.53 -6.71
CA PRO A 13 -11.46 1.19 -7.94
C PRO A 13 -12.34 0.29 -8.80
N ASN A 14 -12.02 -1.01 -8.86
CA ASN A 14 -12.76 -1.96 -9.68
C ASN A 14 -14.11 -2.33 -9.04
N ILE A 15 -14.14 -2.60 -7.73
CA ILE A 15 -15.41 -2.89 -7.04
C ILE A 15 -16.31 -1.65 -6.98
N LEU A 16 -15.73 -0.45 -6.85
CA LEU A 16 -16.48 0.81 -6.92
C LEU A 16 -17.28 0.88 -8.22
N HIS A 17 -16.61 0.69 -9.36
CA HIS A 17 -17.24 0.71 -10.68
C HIS A 17 -18.24 -0.43 -10.90
N THR A 18 -17.90 -1.65 -10.50
CA THR A 18 -18.66 -2.85 -10.85
C THR A 18 -19.81 -3.18 -9.90
N SER A 19 -19.76 -2.68 -8.65
CA SER A 19 -20.68 -3.14 -7.59
C SER A 19 -21.29 -2.01 -6.76
N TYR A 20 -20.57 -0.90 -6.53
CA TYR A 20 -21.01 0.14 -5.57
C TYR A 20 -21.73 1.32 -6.24
N LEU A 21 -21.30 1.75 -7.43
CA LEU A 21 -21.93 2.88 -8.14
C LEU A 21 -23.23 2.50 -8.88
N GLY A 22 -23.87 1.38 -8.56
CA GLY A 22 -25.06 0.88 -9.26
C GLY A 22 -24.77 0.37 -10.68
N ASN A 23 -25.81 0.20 -11.51
CA ASN A 23 -25.66 -0.29 -12.89
C ASN A 23 -25.90 0.84 -13.90
N ASP A 24 -24.90 1.10 -14.74
CA ASP A 24 -25.00 2.03 -15.87
C ASP A 24 -24.24 1.45 -17.06
N SER A 25 -24.96 1.17 -18.15
CA SER A 25 -24.38 0.58 -19.37
C SER A 25 -23.47 1.53 -20.15
N ASN A 26 -23.54 2.84 -19.88
CA ASN A 26 -22.74 3.86 -20.55
C ASN A 26 -21.50 4.26 -19.75
N ARG A 27 -21.40 3.87 -18.48
CA ARG A 27 -20.25 4.19 -17.64
C ARG A 27 -19.00 3.47 -18.12
N THR A 28 -17.95 4.23 -18.39
CA THR A 28 -16.63 3.71 -18.72
C THR A 28 -15.77 3.57 -17.45
N HIS A 29 -14.69 2.81 -17.55
CA HIS A 29 -13.72 2.66 -16.46
C HIS A 29 -12.30 2.57 -17.03
N GLN A 30 -11.45 3.49 -16.59
CA GLN A 30 -10.02 3.49 -16.87
C GLN A 30 -9.26 3.17 -15.58
N PHE A 31 -8.38 2.17 -15.61
CA PHE A 31 -7.63 1.75 -14.43
C PHE A 31 -6.12 1.80 -14.72
N LEU A 32 -5.45 2.82 -14.19
CA LEU A 32 -4.03 3.11 -14.44
C LEU A 32 -3.09 2.85 -13.27
N ALA A 33 -3.60 2.58 -12.06
CA ALA A 33 -2.78 2.39 -10.86
C ALA A 33 -1.71 1.30 -11.05
N CYS A 34 -0.55 1.46 -10.43
CA CYS A 34 0.54 0.51 -10.55
C CYS A 34 1.28 0.40 -9.22
N THR A 35 1.63 -0.82 -8.82
CA THR A 35 2.44 -1.07 -7.62
C THR A 35 3.77 -0.30 -7.66
N GLY A 36 4.23 0.18 -6.50
CA GLY A 36 5.48 0.93 -6.35
C GLY A 36 5.49 2.37 -6.90
N ALA A 37 4.41 2.85 -7.53
CA ALA A 37 4.38 4.20 -8.08
C ALA A 37 4.47 5.28 -6.98
N THR A 38 5.39 6.23 -7.14
CA THR A 38 5.44 7.49 -6.37
C THR A 38 4.51 8.53 -7.00
N THR A 39 4.19 9.61 -6.28
CA THR A 39 3.39 10.71 -6.86
C THR A 39 4.01 11.31 -8.11
N THR A 40 5.35 11.41 -8.18
CA THR A 40 6.06 11.85 -9.38
C THR A 40 5.93 10.87 -10.55
N MET A 41 6.01 9.57 -10.30
CA MET A 41 5.76 8.55 -11.33
C MET A 41 4.31 8.60 -11.83
N ILE A 42 3.33 8.77 -10.93
CA ILE A 42 1.91 8.91 -11.32
C ILE A 42 1.76 10.13 -12.24
N LEU A 43 2.34 11.26 -11.86
CA LEU A 43 2.33 12.49 -12.66
C LEU A 43 2.95 12.29 -14.05
N ASP A 44 4.08 11.60 -14.14
CA ASP A 44 4.83 11.45 -15.39
C ASP A 44 4.27 10.35 -16.31
N THR A 45 3.62 9.32 -15.76
CA THR A 45 3.27 8.10 -16.52
C THR A 45 1.79 7.76 -16.54
N GLN A 46 1.00 8.19 -15.56
CA GLN A 46 -0.43 7.86 -15.47
C GLN A 46 -1.31 9.05 -15.85
N VAL A 47 -1.04 10.25 -15.32
CA VAL A 47 -1.82 11.47 -15.64
C VAL A 47 -1.89 11.79 -17.13
N PRO A 48 -0.81 11.66 -17.92
CA PRO A 48 -0.87 11.94 -19.36
C PRO A 48 -1.82 11.01 -20.13
N LEU A 49 -2.06 9.81 -19.58
CA LEU A 49 -2.93 8.79 -20.17
C LEU A 49 -4.39 8.94 -19.74
N LEU A 50 -4.70 9.83 -18.78
CA LEU A 50 -6.07 10.08 -18.35
C LEU A 50 -6.92 10.56 -19.53
N ASP A 51 -8.10 9.94 -19.63
CA ASP A 51 -9.16 10.38 -20.52
C ASP A 51 -9.57 11.83 -20.22
N GLN A 52 -10.36 12.43 -21.11
CA GLN A 52 -10.97 13.74 -20.86
C GLN A 52 -12.39 13.56 -20.33
N ASP A 53 -12.93 14.62 -19.72
CA ASP A 53 -14.31 14.67 -19.26
C ASP A 53 -14.62 13.60 -18.20
N ILE A 54 -13.69 13.41 -17.26
CA ILE A 54 -13.79 12.39 -16.21
C ILE A 54 -14.76 12.87 -15.12
N ASP A 55 -15.77 12.07 -14.80
CA ASP A 55 -16.71 12.37 -13.72
C ASP A 55 -16.13 12.08 -12.33
N LEU A 56 -15.34 11.01 -12.21
CA LEU A 56 -14.80 10.53 -10.95
C LEU A 56 -13.38 9.98 -11.14
N LEU A 57 -12.43 10.54 -10.40
CA LEU A 57 -11.03 10.10 -10.37
C LEU A 57 -10.63 9.74 -8.93
N THR A 58 -10.05 8.55 -8.74
CA THR A 58 -9.50 8.14 -7.44
C THR A 58 -7.98 8.03 -7.53
N ILE A 59 -7.27 8.59 -6.55
CA ILE A 59 -5.81 8.64 -6.49
C ILE A 59 -5.35 8.10 -5.13
N SER A 60 -4.48 7.10 -5.15
CA SER A 60 -3.72 6.66 -3.99
C SER A 60 -2.22 6.80 -4.30
N GLY A 61 -1.52 7.65 -3.55
CA GLY A 61 -0.08 7.91 -3.72
C GLY A 61 0.53 8.47 -2.44
N GLY A 62 1.84 8.65 -2.39
CA GLY A 62 2.55 9.24 -1.24
C GLY A 62 3.28 8.25 -0.32
N GLY A 63 2.77 7.02 -0.14
CA GLY A 63 3.44 6.02 0.70
C GLY A 63 4.83 5.63 0.17
N ASN A 64 4.97 5.49 -1.15
CA ASN A 64 6.27 5.19 -1.77
C ASN A 64 7.21 6.40 -1.78
N ASP A 65 6.67 7.63 -1.81
CA ASP A 65 7.44 8.87 -1.81
C ASP A 65 8.27 9.05 -0.53
N ILE A 66 7.73 8.62 0.61
CA ILE A 66 8.38 8.76 1.91
C ILE A 66 9.39 7.64 2.23
N GLY A 67 9.51 6.65 1.34
CA GLY A 67 10.47 5.55 1.48
C GLY A 67 10.01 4.43 2.41
N LEU A 68 8.90 3.77 2.06
CA LEU A 68 8.37 2.63 2.82
C LEU A 68 9.32 1.42 2.85
N THR A 69 10.09 1.17 1.79
CA THR A 69 10.99 0.01 1.70
C THR A 69 12.06 -0.01 2.81
N PRO A 70 12.81 1.09 3.09
CA PRO A 70 13.69 1.15 4.25
C PRO A 70 13.02 0.80 5.59
N ILE A 71 11.79 1.28 5.84
CA ILE A 71 11.05 0.96 7.06
C ILE A 71 10.74 -0.54 7.13
N LEU A 72 10.18 -1.09 6.05
CA LEU A 72 9.83 -2.52 6.01
C LEU A 72 11.05 -3.41 6.14
N ASN A 73 12.18 -3.01 5.56
CA ASN A 73 13.44 -3.70 5.75
C ASN A 73 13.93 -3.60 7.19
N SER A 74 14.16 -2.39 7.69
CA SER A 74 14.86 -2.18 8.97
C SER A 74 14.00 -2.50 10.19
N CYS A 75 12.67 -2.38 10.10
CA CYS A 75 11.76 -2.51 11.25
C CYS A 75 10.92 -3.77 11.25
N ILE A 76 10.58 -4.32 10.08
CA ILE A 76 9.60 -5.41 9.97
C ILE A 76 10.29 -6.71 9.57
N TYR A 77 10.71 -6.82 8.31
CA TYR A 77 11.12 -8.09 7.71
C TYR A 77 12.61 -8.41 7.86
N GLN A 78 13.45 -7.38 7.95
CA GLN A 78 14.91 -7.54 8.04
C GLN A 78 15.48 -8.34 6.86
N PHE A 79 14.97 -8.07 5.64
CA PHE A 79 15.40 -8.74 4.41
C PHE A 79 16.90 -8.57 4.15
N PHE A 80 17.40 -7.35 4.29
CA PHE A 80 18.82 -7.02 4.25
C PHE A 80 19.42 -6.94 5.65
N MET A 81 20.45 -7.76 5.90
CA MET A 81 21.04 -8.00 7.22
C MET A 81 22.39 -7.27 7.42
N ALA A 82 22.47 -5.99 7.04
CA ALA A 82 23.71 -5.22 7.15
C ALA A 82 23.81 -4.43 8.47
N GLU A 83 25.04 -4.04 8.82
CA GLU A 83 25.27 -3.37 10.10
C GLU A 83 24.65 -1.95 10.20
N ASP A 84 24.43 -1.30 9.07
CA ASP A 84 23.90 0.06 8.90
C ASP A 84 22.37 0.14 8.80
N THR A 85 21.66 -1.00 8.84
CA THR A 85 20.19 -1.00 8.86
C THR A 85 19.68 -0.73 10.28
N ASP A 86 19.27 0.51 10.55
CA ASP A 86 18.68 0.93 11.83
C ASP A 86 17.21 1.33 11.66
N CYS A 87 16.32 0.76 12.49
CA CYS A 87 14.89 1.00 12.40
C CYS A 87 14.53 2.43 12.84
N GLU A 88 15.14 2.95 13.90
CA GLU A 88 14.85 4.30 14.39
C GLU A 88 15.27 5.34 13.35
N SER A 89 16.46 5.20 12.75
CA SER A 89 16.92 6.05 11.65
C SER A 89 15.98 6.01 10.45
N ALA A 90 15.49 4.84 10.05
CA ALA A 90 14.54 4.72 8.95
C ALA A 90 13.20 5.44 9.25
N ILE A 91 12.73 5.39 10.49
CA ILE A 91 11.54 6.11 10.94
C ILE A 91 11.77 7.62 10.94
N GLU A 92 12.91 8.10 11.46
CA GLU A 92 13.23 9.53 11.48
C GLU A 92 13.42 10.10 10.07
N ASP A 93 14.06 9.36 9.17
CA ASP A 93 14.21 9.76 7.77
C ASP A 93 12.86 9.87 7.06
N ALA A 94 11.96 8.92 7.29
CA ALA A 94 10.60 8.98 6.75
C ALA A 94 9.81 10.14 7.35
N ARG A 95 9.91 10.38 8.67
CA ARG A 95 9.28 11.52 9.34
C ARG A 95 9.78 12.85 8.77
N ALA A 96 11.07 12.98 8.52
CA ALA A 96 11.67 14.18 7.92
C ALA A 96 11.10 14.45 6.51
N LYS A 97 10.98 13.41 5.67
CA LYS A 97 10.40 13.52 4.31
C LYS A 97 8.92 13.88 4.34
N VAL A 98 8.15 13.30 5.26
CA VAL A 98 6.72 13.62 5.41
C VAL A 98 6.52 15.09 5.76
N HIS A 99 7.32 15.64 6.69
CA HIS A 99 7.19 17.03 7.12
C HIS A 99 7.86 18.04 6.19
N ASP A 100 8.65 17.59 5.21
CA ASP A 100 9.15 18.47 4.17
C ASP A 100 8.01 18.82 3.20
N LYS A 101 7.39 19.98 3.40
CA LYS A 101 6.35 20.51 2.49
C LYS A 101 6.84 20.69 1.05
N SER A 102 8.15 20.80 0.85
CA SER A 102 8.72 20.83 -0.49
C SER A 102 8.69 19.45 -1.14
N GLU A 103 8.47 18.35 -0.43
CA GLU A 103 8.37 17.01 -1.01
C GLU A 103 6.92 16.56 -1.18
N LEU A 104 6.37 15.81 -0.22
CA LEU A 104 5.09 15.12 -0.38
C LEU A 104 3.95 16.08 -0.71
N PHE A 105 3.79 17.15 0.07
CA PHE A 105 2.76 18.18 -0.14
C PHE A 105 2.85 18.77 -1.55
N ARG A 106 4.03 19.25 -1.96
CA ARG A 106 4.24 19.81 -3.31
C ARG A 106 3.88 18.81 -4.40
N ASN A 107 4.29 17.56 -4.25
CA ASN A 107 4.11 16.56 -5.30
C ASN A 107 2.64 16.13 -5.42
N ILE A 108 1.92 15.96 -4.31
CA ILE A 108 0.48 15.67 -4.35
C ILE A 108 -0.31 16.86 -4.92
N THR A 109 0.03 18.10 -4.57
CA THR A 109 -0.60 19.29 -5.17
C THR A 109 -0.39 19.32 -6.69
N LYS A 110 0.85 19.10 -7.17
CA LYS A 110 1.13 19.02 -8.60
C LYS A 110 0.33 17.92 -9.30
N LEU A 111 0.17 16.78 -8.65
CA LEU A 111 -0.61 15.66 -9.16
C LEU A 111 -2.10 16.04 -9.31
N ILE A 112 -2.67 16.68 -8.29
CA ILE A 112 -4.05 17.18 -8.32
C ILE A 112 -4.21 18.25 -9.42
N ASP A 113 -3.33 19.24 -9.46
CA ASP A 113 -3.35 20.34 -10.44
C ASP A 113 -3.25 19.85 -11.88
N ALA A 114 -2.44 18.82 -12.14
CA ALA A 114 -2.30 18.22 -13.46
C ALA A 114 -3.51 17.35 -13.85
N SER A 115 -4.21 16.80 -12.86
CA SER A 115 -5.41 15.98 -13.07
C SER A 115 -6.67 16.83 -13.25
N ALA A 116 -6.78 17.98 -12.57
CA ALA A 116 -7.97 18.83 -12.61
C ALA A 116 -8.44 19.22 -14.03
N PRO A 117 -7.57 19.58 -15.00
CA PRO A 117 -8.00 19.88 -16.37
C PRO A 117 -8.61 18.70 -17.13
N LYS A 118 -8.45 17.46 -16.64
CA LYS A 118 -8.98 16.23 -17.24
C LYS A 118 -10.43 15.95 -16.79
N MET A 119 -10.85 16.58 -15.71
CA MET A 119 -12.15 16.34 -15.08
C MET A 119 -13.28 17.06 -15.82
N ASN A 120 -14.48 16.50 -15.72
CA ASN A 120 -15.70 17.19 -16.10
C ASN A 120 -15.82 18.50 -15.29
N LYS A 121 -16.14 19.60 -15.97
CA LYS A 121 -16.11 20.95 -15.37
C LYS A 121 -17.29 21.26 -14.43
N ASP A 122 -18.40 20.56 -14.62
CA ASP A 122 -19.65 20.84 -13.92
C ASP A 122 -19.78 19.97 -12.65
N HIS A 123 -19.34 18.72 -12.72
CA HIS A 123 -19.54 17.75 -11.62
C HIS A 123 -18.36 16.79 -11.39
N GLY A 124 -17.19 17.03 -12.00
CA GLY A 124 -16.03 16.15 -11.84
C GLY A 124 -15.46 16.19 -10.42
N MET A 125 -15.25 15.00 -9.83
CA MET A 125 -14.72 14.83 -8.47
C MET A 125 -13.41 14.05 -8.46
N ILE A 126 -12.41 14.55 -7.72
CA ILE A 126 -11.16 13.85 -7.44
C ILE A 126 -11.17 13.39 -5.98
N TYR A 127 -10.95 12.10 -5.74
CA TYR A 127 -10.76 11.54 -4.41
C TYR A 127 -9.31 11.13 -4.23
N VAL A 128 -8.64 11.70 -3.24
CA VAL A 128 -7.34 11.22 -2.76
C VAL A 128 -7.61 10.31 -1.55
N THR A 129 -7.23 9.04 -1.65
CA THR A 129 -7.42 8.09 -0.55
C THR A 129 -6.22 8.09 0.38
N GLY A 130 -6.46 8.15 1.68
CA GLY A 130 -5.42 8.03 2.71
C GLY A 130 -4.90 6.61 2.90
N TYR A 131 -4.36 6.36 4.09
CA TYR A 131 -3.89 5.06 4.55
C TYR A 131 -4.43 4.75 5.95
N ALA A 132 -4.60 3.48 6.31
CA ALA A 132 -4.90 3.10 7.68
C ALA A 132 -3.64 2.60 8.41
N GLY A 133 -3.64 2.71 9.74
CA GLY A 133 -2.59 2.12 10.57
C GLY A 133 -2.55 0.60 10.37
N PHE A 134 -1.35 0.02 10.28
CA PHE A 134 -1.19 -1.41 10.02
C PHE A 134 -1.22 -2.25 11.28
N PHE A 135 -0.97 -1.66 12.44
CA PHE A 135 -0.81 -2.38 13.70
C PHE A 135 -1.77 -1.83 14.76
N GLY A 136 -2.46 -2.70 15.50
CA GLY A 136 -2.99 -2.36 16.81
C GLY A 136 -1.87 -1.88 17.71
N ALA A 137 -2.14 -0.93 18.59
CA ALA A 137 -1.16 -0.32 19.48
C ALA A 137 -1.78 0.03 20.85
N GLU A 138 -2.79 -0.74 21.27
CA GLU A 138 -3.55 -0.51 22.50
C GLU A 138 -2.94 -1.25 23.70
N ASP A 139 -2.18 -2.32 23.47
CA ASP A 139 -1.56 -3.14 24.51
C ASP A 139 -0.20 -3.72 24.09
N ASN A 140 0.37 -4.58 24.93
CA ASN A 140 1.69 -5.19 24.75
C ASN A 140 1.68 -6.59 24.09
N ILE A 141 0.54 -7.07 23.56
CA ILE A 141 0.38 -8.46 23.11
C ILE A 141 1.42 -8.89 22.07
N CYS A 142 1.82 -7.95 21.20
CA CYS A 142 2.80 -8.18 20.14
C CYS A 142 4.26 -7.85 20.52
N ASN A 143 4.57 -7.51 21.78
CA ASN A 143 5.94 -7.11 22.14
C ASN A 143 6.99 -8.22 21.93
N ASN A 144 6.56 -9.48 21.84
CA ASN A 144 7.42 -10.61 21.56
C ASN A 144 7.18 -11.22 20.17
N VAL A 145 6.48 -10.52 19.28
CA VAL A 145 6.26 -10.92 17.90
C VAL A 145 7.32 -10.26 17.02
N SER A 146 8.00 -11.05 16.20
CA SER A 146 8.96 -10.56 15.20
C SER A 146 8.59 -11.10 13.84
N TRP A 147 8.71 -10.25 12.82
CA TRP A 147 8.51 -10.61 11.41
C TRP A 147 9.85 -10.77 10.68
N SER A 148 10.97 -10.89 11.42
CA SER A 148 12.30 -11.17 10.89
C SER A 148 12.32 -12.50 10.15
N VAL A 149 12.61 -12.47 8.86
CA VAL A 149 12.38 -13.63 8.00
C VAL A 149 13.44 -14.71 8.09
N TRP A 150 14.65 -14.42 8.59
CA TRP A 150 15.80 -15.31 8.51
C TRP A 150 15.95 -16.25 9.72
N LYS A 151 16.27 -17.53 9.44
CA LYS A 151 16.67 -18.52 10.45
C LYS A 151 17.99 -18.12 11.12
N ASP A 152 18.09 -18.38 12.42
CA ASP A 152 19.28 -18.15 13.23
C ASP A 152 19.86 -16.72 13.13
N TYR A 153 19.04 -15.73 12.73
CA TYR A 153 19.45 -14.35 12.48
C TYR A 153 20.41 -13.82 13.56
N GLU A 154 20.01 -13.95 14.84
CA GLU A 154 20.76 -13.36 15.95
C GLU A 154 22.12 -14.03 16.16
N HIS A 155 22.19 -15.34 15.97
CA HIS A 155 23.45 -16.08 16.07
C HIS A 155 24.37 -15.75 14.88
N ARG A 156 23.81 -15.48 13.70
CA ARG A 156 24.58 -15.22 12.48
C ARG A 156 25.08 -13.79 12.39
N VAL A 157 24.25 -12.82 12.79
CA VAL A 157 24.56 -11.38 12.74
C VAL A 157 25.14 -10.86 14.06
N GLY A 158 24.91 -11.57 15.17
CA GLY A 158 25.28 -11.09 16.50
C GLY A 158 24.44 -9.90 16.99
N LYS A 159 23.23 -9.72 16.42
CA LYS A 159 22.29 -8.64 16.75
C LYS A 159 20.91 -9.21 17.05
N GLU A 160 20.19 -8.61 18.00
CA GLU A 160 18.81 -8.98 18.27
C GLU A 160 17.91 -8.66 17.07
N LYS A 161 16.89 -9.51 16.84
CA LYS A 161 15.84 -9.24 15.84
C LYS A 161 15.02 -8.02 16.26
N GLN A 162 14.45 -7.31 15.29
CA GLN A 162 13.43 -6.30 15.59
C GLN A 162 12.10 -6.97 15.97
N TYR A 163 11.48 -6.49 17.04
CA TYR A 163 10.20 -6.95 17.54
C TYR A 163 9.13 -5.86 17.37
N LEU A 164 7.88 -6.26 17.16
CA LEU A 164 6.71 -5.39 17.04
C LEU A 164 6.26 -4.85 18.40
N THR A 165 7.20 -4.27 19.13
CA THR A 165 6.96 -3.61 20.41
C THR A 165 5.88 -2.55 20.28
N LEU A 166 5.18 -2.27 21.38
CA LEU A 166 4.21 -1.19 21.45
C LEU A 166 4.82 0.15 21.00
N LYS A 167 6.07 0.45 21.39
CA LYS A 167 6.78 1.66 20.93
C LYS A 167 6.88 1.68 19.40
N LEU A 168 7.32 0.58 18.79
CA LEU A 168 7.50 0.50 17.34
C LEU A 168 6.17 0.61 16.59
N ARG A 169 5.15 -0.15 17.00
CA ARG A 169 3.81 -0.12 16.38
C ARG A 169 3.21 1.30 16.44
N SER A 170 3.32 1.97 17.58
CA SER A 170 2.87 3.36 17.73
C SER A 170 3.62 4.33 16.81
N ALA A 171 4.94 4.20 16.70
CA ALA A 171 5.74 5.07 15.83
C ALA A 171 5.40 4.88 14.34
N LEU A 172 5.19 3.63 13.91
CA LEU A 172 4.76 3.33 12.53
C LEU A 172 3.35 3.88 12.24
N ASN A 173 2.43 3.76 13.19
CA ASN A 173 1.08 4.33 13.07
C ASN A 173 1.10 5.86 13.02
N GLU A 174 1.99 6.51 13.77
CA GLU A 174 2.19 7.96 13.73
C GLU A 174 2.67 8.41 12.35
N LEU A 175 3.62 7.71 11.73
CA LEU A 175 4.05 8.01 10.36
C LEU A 175 2.89 7.96 9.37
N VAL A 176 2.02 6.94 9.47
CA VAL A 176 0.83 6.84 8.61
C VAL A 176 -0.10 8.04 8.81
N ARG A 177 -0.34 8.46 10.05
CA ARG A 177 -1.15 9.65 10.34
C ARG A 177 -0.52 10.92 9.75
N SER A 178 0.78 11.11 9.90
CA SER A 178 1.47 12.28 9.33
C SER A 178 1.39 12.32 7.80
N VAL A 179 1.42 11.16 7.12
CA VAL A 179 1.16 11.11 5.68
C VAL A 179 -0.28 11.55 5.38
N ASN A 180 -1.27 11.00 6.09
CA ASN A 180 -2.67 11.36 5.89
C ASN A 180 -2.92 12.86 6.11
N GLU A 181 -2.32 13.46 7.15
CA GLU A 181 -2.41 14.90 7.42
C GLU A 181 -1.93 15.73 6.23
N VAL A 182 -0.82 15.35 5.60
CA VAL A 182 -0.29 16.06 4.42
C VAL A 182 -1.20 15.86 3.21
N LEU A 183 -1.73 14.65 2.99
CA LEU A 183 -2.66 14.38 1.90
C LEU A 183 -3.96 15.18 2.07
N GLN A 184 -4.50 15.22 3.28
CA GLN A 184 -5.69 16.01 3.62
C GLN A 184 -5.44 17.51 3.45
N GLU A 185 -4.30 18.02 3.94
CA GLU A 185 -3.93 19.44 3.78
C GLU A 185 -3.91 19.81 2.29
N ALA A 186 -3.35 18.95 1.43
CA ALA A 186 -3.27 19.20 0.00
C ALA A 186 -4.63 19.12 -0.71
N THR A 187 -5.51 18.19 -0.32
CA THR A 187 -6.88 18.12 -0.89
C THR A 187 -7.71 19.32 -0.47
N ASP A 188 -7.64 19.72 0.80
CA ASP A 188 -8.39 20.87 1.32
C ASP A 188 -7.96 22.16 0.62
N ALA A 189 -6.67 22.30 0.32
CA ALA A 189 -6.13 23.43 -0.44
C ALA A 189 -6.57 23.46 -1.91
N ALA A 190 -6.86 22.29 -2.51
CA ALA A 190 -7.26 22.19 -3.92
C ALA A 190 -8.74 22.59 -4.17
N GLY A 191 -9.57 22.58 -3.12
CA GLY A 191 -10.95 23.05 -3.17
C GLY A 191 -12.00 21.94 -3.15
N PRO A 192 -13.30 22.30 -3.24
CA PRO A 192 -14.40 21.41 -2.87
C PRO A 192 -14.58 20.19 -3.77
N ASN A 193 -14.09 20.23 -5.01
CA ASN A 193 -14.16 19.11 -5.95
C ASN A 193 -13.03 18.09 -5.76
N VAL A 194 -12.18 18.30 -4.75
CA VAL A 194 -11.11 17.39 -4.36
C VAL A 194 -11.34 16.98 -2.91
N ARG A 195 -11.45 15.68 -2.65
CA ARG A 195 -11.87 15.12 -1.36
C ARG A 195 -10.83 14.14 -0.85
N PHE A 196 -10.57 14.18 0.45
CA PHE A 196 -9.77 13.17 1.13
C PHE A 196 -10.66 12.06 1.70
N ILE A 197 -10.29 10.81 1.45
CA ILE A 197 -10.96 9.63 2.05
C ILE A 197 -10.06 9.07 3.13
N ASP A 198 -10.42 9.37 4.38
CA ASP A 198 -9.74 8.86 5.56
C ASP A 198 -10.42 7.61 6.10
N TYR A 199 -9.94 6.44 5.71
CA TYR A 199 -10.46 5.15 6.20
C TYR A 199 -9.71 4.63 7.44
N TYR A 200 -8.83 5.44 8.05
CA TYR A 200 -7.99 5.03 9.17
C TYR A 200 -8.82 4.48 10.33
N ASP A 201 -9.79 5.26 10.81
CA ASP A 201 -10.59 4.90 11.98
C ASP A 201 -11.51 3.71 11.72
N LEU A 202 -12.01 3.54 10.50
CA LEU A 202 -12.88 2.40 10.17
C LEU A 202 -12.12 1.08 10.23
N VAL A 203 -10.86 1.06 9.79
CA VAL A 203 -10.01 -0.14 9.92
C VAL A 203 -9.73 -0.43 11.39
N GLU A 204 -9.51 0.58 12.23
CA GLU A 204 -9.36 0.40 13.68
C GLU A 204 -10.64 -0.14 14.33
N ILE A 205 -11.80 0.48 14.04
CA ILE A 205 -13.11 0.05 14.55
C ILE A 205 -13.44 -1.39 14.13
N ASN A 206 -13.12 -1.74 12.89
CA ASN A 206 -13.33 -3.09 12.34
C ASN A 206 -12.31 -4.10 12.87
N ARG A 207 -11.30 -3.65 13.63
CA ARG A 207 -10.18 -4.47 14.12
C ARG A 207 -9.43 -5.12 12.95
N GLY A 208 -9.18 -4.31 11.92
CA GLY A 208 -8.58 -4.63 10.64
C GLY A 208 -7.07 -4.85 10.64
N ARG A 209 -6.37 -4.47 11.72
CA ARG A 209 -4.92 -4.31 11.76
C ARG A 209 -4.21 -5.58 12.22
N TYR A 210 -2.91 -5.73 11.99
CA TYR A 210 -2.14 -6.76 12.71
C TYR A 210 -2.07 -6.39 14.20
N CYS A 211 -1.82 -7.33 15.11
CA CYS A 211 -1.59 -7.02 16.53
C CYS A 211 -2.76 -6.32 17.23
N GLU A 212 -4.00 -6.62 16.85
CA GLU A 212 -5.19 -6.21 17.61
C GLU A 212 -5.21 -6.92 18.97
N SER A 213 -5.77 -6.25 20.00
CA SER A 213 -5.91 -6.84 21.34
C SER A 213 -6.53 -8.24 21.31
N ASP A 214 -6.09 -9.12 22.19
CA ASP A 214 -6.56 -10.53 22.28
C ASP A 214 -6.32 -11.40 21.02
N ILE A 215 -5.63 -10.90 19.99
CA ILE A 215 -5.21 -11.68 18.82
C ILE A 215 -3.76 -12.14 19.01
N GLN A 216 -3.56 -13.45 19.04
CA GLN A 216 -2.22 -14.04 19.02
C GLN A 216 -1.71 -14.07 17.57
N GLU A 217 -0.72 -13.24 17.26
CA GLU A 217 -0.06 -13.26 15.96
C GLU A 217 0.98 -14.40 15.89
N PRO A 218 1.22 -14.97 14.68
CA PRO A 218 0.56 -14.66 13.41
C PRO A 218 -0.86 -15.22 13.29
N SER A 219 -1.79 -14.46 12.71
CA SER A 219 -3.20 -14.85 12.57
C SER A 219 -3.79 -14.54 11.18
N PRO A 220 -3.20 -15.09 10.10
CA PRO A 220 -3.38 -14.61 8.72
C PRO A 220 -4.78 -14.75 8.13
N ASN A 221 -5.60 -15.64 8.68
CA ASN A 221 -6.96 -15.88 8.19
C ASN A 221 -8.03 -15.54 9.23
N ARG A 222 -7.70 -14.71 10.24
CA ARG A 222 -8.71 -14.27 11.20
C ARG A 222 -9.81 -13.47 10.52
N VAL A 223 -11.00 -13.58 11.11
CA VAL A 223 -12.13 -12.73 10.74
C VAL A 223 -11.79 -11.28 11.05
N GLY A 224 -12.16 -10.39 10.13
CA GLY A 224 -11.98 -8.95 10.28
C GLY A 224 -10.55 -8.45 10.05
N LEU A 225 -9.60 -9.27 9.56
CA LEU A 225 -8.30 -8.76 9.13
C LEU A 225 -8.45 -8.07 7.77
N ASP A 226 -8.10 -6.78 7.70
CA ASP A 226 -8.27 -5.93 6.51
C ASP A 226 -7.02 -5.88 5.63
N PHE A 227 -5.87 -6.37 6.09
CA PHE A 227 -4.62 -6.43 5.33
C PHE A 227 -4.11 -7.86 5.17
N TYR A 228 -3.46 -8.17 4.05
CA TYR A 228 -2.85 -9.49 3.89
C TYR A 228 -1.60 -9.62 4.76
N GLU A 229 -1.60 -10.60 5.65
CA GLU A 229 -0.41 -11.16 6.29
C GLU A 229 0.22 -12.27 5.41
N TRP A 230 1.49 -12.65 5.65
CA TRP A 230 2.24 -13.57 4.77
C TRP A 230 1.53 -14.89 4.45
N ALA A 231 0.78 -15.51 5.36
CA ALA A 231 0.09 -16.78 5.11
C ALA A 231 -1.42 -16.65 4.88
N THR A 232 -1.89 -15.45 4.57
CA THR A 232 -3.31 -15.20 4.28
C THR A 232 -3.74 -15.97 3.05
N SER A 233 -4.98 -16.43 3.01
CA SER A 233 -5.65 -17.01 1.86
C SER A 233 -7.12 -16.63 1.91
N ASP A 234 -7.61 -15.97 0.87
CA ASP A 234 -9.02 -15.63 0.77
C ASP A 234 -9.87 -16.84 0.33
N ILE A 235 -11.16 -16.75 0.59
CA ILE A 235 -12.13 -17.80 0.25
C ILE A 235 -12.11 -18.01 -1.28
N GLY A 236 -11.91 -19.25 -1.70
CA GLY A 236 -11.86 -19.64 -3.11
C GLY A 236 -10.45 -19.60 -3.72
N GLU A 237 -9.44 -19.14 -2.99
CA GLU A 237 -8.06 -19.19 -3.45
C GLU A 237 -7.43 -20.58 -3.30
N ASN A 238 -6.52 -20.93 -4.20
CA ASN A 238 -5.67 -22.11 -4.07
C ASN A 238 -4.41 -21.76 -3.26
N SER A 239 -4.48 -21.97 -1.95
CA SER A 239 -3.37 -21.70 -1.02
C SER A 239 -2.07 -22.46 -1.36
N THR A 240 -2.15 -23.60 -2.06
CA THR A 240 -0.95 -24.33 -2.51
C THR A 240 -0.27 -23.61 -3.66
N ALA A 241 -1.05 -23.09 -4.61
CA ALA A 241 -0.52 -22.32 -5.73
C ALA A 241 0.15 -21.03 -5.26
N LEU A 242 -0.45 -20.33 -4.28
CA LEU A 242 0.10 -19.11 -3.70
C LEU A 242 1.42 -19.29 -2.95
N ARG A 243 1.72 -20.53 -2.52
CA ARG A 243 2.97 -20.89 -1.86
C ARG A 243 4.08 -21.25 -2.86
N THR A 244 3.80 -21.29 -4.16
CA THR A 244 4.83 -21.48 -5.17
C THR A 244 5.58 -20.18 -5.44
N THR A 245 6.83 -20.26 -5.90
CA THR A 245 7.61 -19.08 -6.27
C THR A 245 6.86 -18.27 -7.34
N GLY A 246 6.59 -17.02 -7.03
CA GLY A 246 5.89 -16.12 -7.95
C GLY A 246 6.68 -15.82 -9.22
N SER A 247 5.97 -15.25 -10.19
CA SER A 247 6.57 -14.67 -11.40
C SER A 247 7.51 -13.51 -11.08
N ASP A 248 8.50 -13.28 -11.94
CA ASP A 248 9.49 -12.22 -11.79
C ASP A 248 8.84 -10.82 -11.85
N VAL A 249 9.49 -9.80 -11.30
CA VAL A 249 8.86 -8.50 -11.03
C VAL A 249 9.56 -7.37 -11.80
N PRO A 250 8.84 -6.32 -12.24
CA PRO A 250 9.46 -5.21 -12.96
C PRO A 250 10.53 -4.50 -12.12
N ARG A 251 11.70 -4.18 -12.69
CA ARG A 251 12.73 -3.40 -12.01
C ARG A 251 12.18 -2.03 -11.61
N GLY A 252 12.50 -1.59 -10.39
CA GLY A 252 12.00 -0.34 -9.82
C GLY A 252 10.61 -0.46 -9.17
N SER A 253 9.92 -1.60 -9.32
CA SER A 253 8.74 -1.91 -8.50
C SER A 253 9.11 -2.06 -7.02
N PHE A 254 8.11 -2.02 -6.16
CA PHE A 254 8.28 -2.25 -4.73
C PHE A 254 8.79 -3.69 -4.46
N GLU A 255 8.21 -4.66 -5.15
CA GLU A 255 8.58 -6.07 -5.05
C GLU A 255 10.01 -6.32 -5.54
N ALA A 256 10.47 -5.61 -6.58
CA ALA A 256 11.85 -5.69 -7.04
C ALA A 256 12.84 -5.24 -5.94
N GLN A 257 12.54 -4.17 -5.21
CA GLN A 257 13.41 -3.71 -4.13
C GLN A 257 13.53 -4.75 -3.01
N ILE A 258 12.45 -5.46 -2.67
CA ILE A 258 12.50 -6.59 -1.72
C ILE A 258 13.42 -7.69 -2.24
N ALA A 259 13.25 -8.09 -3.51
CA ALA A 259 14.08 -9.14 -4.11
C ALA A 259 15.57 -8.76 -4.14
N GLU A 260 15.89 -7.50 -4.44
CA GLU A 260 17.25 -6.96 -4.40
C GLU A 260 17.86 -7.01 -2.99
N LEU A 261 17.09 -6.65 -1.95
CA LEU A 261 17.53 -6.72 -0.55
C LEU A 261 17.84 -8.14 -0.11
N ILE A 262 16.98 -9.10 -0.47
CA ILE A 262 17.20 -10.53 -0.20
C ILE A 262 18.44 -11.02 -0.93
N ASN A 263 18.60 -10.65 -2.20
CA ASN A 263 19.76 -11.06 -2.99
C ASN A 263 21.07 -10.56 -2.36
N LYS A 264 21.11 -9.30 -1.91
CA LYS A 264 22.27 -8.74 -1.19
C LYS A 264 22.61 -9.53 0.08
N THR A 265 21.62 -9.92 0.89
CA THR A 265 21.88 -10.78 2.05
C THR A 265 22.45 -12.13 1.64
N LEU A 266 21.94 -12.73 0.57
CA LEU A 266 22.43 -14.02 0.08
C LEU A 266 23.82 -13.95 -0.56
N GLU A 267 24.25 -12.78 -1.04
CA GLU A 267 25.64 -12.55 -1.48
C GLU A 267 26.62 -12.62 -0.30
N GLU A 268 26.24 -12.10 0.87
CA GLU A 268 27.06 -12.15 2.10
C GLU A 268 26.93 -13.49 2.84
N TYR A 269 25.72 -14.05 2.86
CA TYR A 269 25.37 -15.24 3.63
C TYR A 269 24.59 -16.26 2.77
N PRO A 270 25.26 -16.96 1.83
CA PRO A 270 24.59 -17.80 0.82
C PRO A 270 23.81 -18.98 1.40
N ASP A 271 24.20 -19.45 2.60
CA ASP A 271 23.56 -20.59 3.26
C ASP A 271 22.30 -20.23 4.05
N LEU A 272 21.99 -18.94 4.25
CA LEU A 272 20.82 -18.53 5.03
C LEU A 272 19.50 -18.96 4.42
N GLU A 273 18.57 -19.37 5.26
CA GLU A 273 17.21 -19.75 4.88
C GLU A 273 16.20 -18.90 5.64
N PHE A 274 14.99 -18.81 5.09
CA PHE A 274 13.86 -18.22 5.81
C PHE A 274 13.33 -19.15 6.89
N GLU A 275 12.77 -18.60 7.97
CA GLU A 275 12.01 -19.39 8.95
C GLU A 275 10.87 -20.12 8.21
N PRO A 276 10.56 -21.38 8.56
CA PRO A 276 9.63 -22.19 7.78
C PRO A 276 8.21 -21.58 7.65
N GLU A 277 7.79 -20.80 8.64
CA GLU A 277 6.50 -20.09 8.63
C GLU A 277 6.38 -18.99 7.56
N PHE A 278 7.51 -18.39 7.16
CA PHE A 278 7.58 -17.37 6.11
C PHE A 278 7.66 -17.97 4.70
N GLY A 279 7.76 -19.31 4.59
CA GLY A 279 7.86 -20.03 3.34
C GLY A 279 9.30 -20.47 3.04
N TYR A 280 9.66 -20.50 1.75
CA TYR A 280 10.98 -20.92 1.30
C TYR A 280 11.57 -19.91 0.32
N LEU A 281 12.90 -19.89 0.24
CA LEU A 281 13.64 -19.12 -0.77
C LEU A 281 13.97 -20.00 -1.97
N ASN A 282 13.61 -19.56 -3.17
CA ASN A 282 13.98 -20.28 -4.39
C ASN A 282 15.40 -19.92 -4.85
N LYS A 283 16.40 -20.46 -4.14
CA LYS A 283 17.82 -20.21 -4.42
C LYS A 283 18.30 -20.76 -5.77
N THR A 284 17.57 -21.71 -6.37
CA THR A 284 17.93 -22.21 -7.71
C THR A 284 17.90 -21.10 -8.75
N LYS A 285 16.96 -20.16 -8.61
CA LYS A 285 16.94 -18.92 -9.39
C LYS A 285 18.14 -18.03 -9.06
N ALA A 286 18.47 -17.82 -7.78
CA ALA A 286 19.58 -16.96 -7.34
C ALA A 286 20.96 -17.34 -7.91
N THR A 287 21.21 -18.62 -8.21
CA THR A 287 22.47 -19.07 -8.84
C THR A 287 22.58 -18.78 -10.35
N GLN A 288 21.48 -18.36 -11.01
CA GLN A 288 21.41 -18.13 -12.45
C GLN A 288 21.46 -16.64 -12.82
N VAL A 289 21.79 -15.77 -11.87
CA VAL A 289 21.50 -14.34 -11.93
C VAL A 289 22.77 -13.51 -12.17
N LYS A 290 22.63 -12.39 -12.88
CA LYS A 290 23.67 -11.35 -12.95
C LYS A 290 23.72 -10.57 -11.63
N ALA A 291 24.65 -9.62 -11.49
CA ALA A 291 24.62 -8.68 -10.37
C ALA A 291 23.22 -8.04 -10.23
N GLU A 292 22.76 -7.81 -9.00
CA GLU A 292 21.47 -7.16 -8.66
C GLU A 292 20.19 -7.97 -8.93
N GLY A 293 20.23 -9.27 -9.20
CA GLY A 293 18.97 -10.03 -9.32
C GLY A 293 18.35 -10.02 -10.73
N ILE A 294 19.07 -9.56 -11.76
CA ILE A 294 18.53 -9.33 -13.12
C ILE A 294 18.32 -10.63 -13.91
N VAL A 295 17.10 -10.83 -14.42
CA VAL A 295 16.69 -11.99 -15.24
C VAL A 295 17.13 -11.82 -16.70
N ASP A 296 16.79 -10.67 -17.29
CA ASP A 296 17.02 -10.32 -18.69
C ASP A 296 17.03 -8.80 -18.83
N ASP A 297 18.07 -8.26 -19.45
CA ASP A 297 18.21 -6.83 -19.70
C ASP A 297 17.15 -6.31 -20.69
N LEU A 298 16.56 -7.20 -21.52
CA LEU A 298 15.56 -6.85 -22.53
C LEU A 298 14.18 -6.55 -21.94
N TRP A 299 13.80 -7.22 -20.85
CA TRP A 299 12.47 -7.07 -20.23
C TRP A 299 12.50 -6.27 -18.93
N ASN A 300 13.69 -5.86 -18.48
CA ASN A 300 13.89 -5.07 -17.26
C ASN A 300 13.21 -5.71 -16.03
N LEU A 301 13.40 -7.02 -15.85
CA LEU A 301 12.80 -7.82 -14.77
C LEU A 301 13.84 -8.24 -13.72
N ILE A 302 13.42 -8.25 -12.47
CA ILE A 302 14.14 -8.76 -11.31
C ILE A 302 13.55 -10.10 -10.87
N TRP A 303 14.42 -11.05 -10.56
CA TRP A 303 14.02 -12.39 -10.11
C TRP A 303 13.23 -12.32 -8.81
N TRP A 304 12.01 -12.85 -8.82
CA TRP A 304 11.25 -13.01 -7.59
C TRP A 304 11.62 -14.33 -6.91
N LEU A 305 12.23 -14.22 -5.72
CA LEU A 305 12.77 -15.36 -4.96
C LEU A 305 11.78 -15.92 -3.94
N LEU A 306 10.70 -15.19 -3.65
CA LEU A 306 9.71 -15.51 -2.64
C LEU A 306 8.49 -16.25 -3.21
N PRO A 307 7.71 -16.90 -2.35
CA PRO A 307 6.36 -17.35 -2.69
C PRO A 307 5.46 -16.20 -3.17
N ASP A 308 4.49 -16.47 -4.05
CA ASP A 308 3.69 -15.42 -4.71
C ASP A 308 2.79 -14.63 -3.72
N ASN A 309 2.33 -15.28 -2.65
CA ASN A 309 1.61 -14.62 -1.53
C ASN A 309 2.40 -13.48 -0.85
N TRP A 310 3.73 -13.41 -1.01
CA TRP A 310 4.50 -12.29 -0.46
C TRP A 310 4.22 -10.96 -1.19
N LYS A 311 3.78 -10.99 -2.45
CA LYS A 311 3.52 -9.78 -3.24
C LYS A 311 2.33 -8.95 -2.74
N ARG A 312 1.50 -9.53 -1.89
CA ARG A 312 0.30 -8.87 -1.36
C ARG A 312 0.42 -8.46 0.09
N VAL A 313 1.49 -8.81 0.80
CA VAL A 313 1.58 -8.50 2.24
C VAL A 313 1.53 -6.99 2.45
N PHE A 314 0.79 -6.51 3.46
CA PHE A 314 0.42 -5.09 3.67
C PHE A 314 -0.59 -4.50 2.67
N HIS A 315 -0.98 -5.19 1.60
CA HIS A 315 -2.08 -4.74 0.76
C HIS A 315 -3.42 -5.01 1.46
N LEU A 316 -4.43 -4.18 1.14
CA LEU A 316 -5.79 -4.39 1.62
C LEU A 316 -6.37 -5.69 1.06
N ARG A 317 -7.08 -6.40 1.92
CA ARG A 317 -7.97 -7.51 1.56
C ARG A 317 -9.27 -6.96 0.97
N PRO A 318 -10.10 -7.81 0.35
CA PRO A 318 -11.35 -7.38 -0.27
C PRO A 318 -12.27 -6.58 0.66
N GLN A 319 -12.32 -6.91 1.96
CA GLN A 319 -13.09 -6.16 2.95
C GLN A 319 -12.55 -4.72 3.12
N GLY A 320 -11.25 -4.55 3.30
CA GLY A 320 -10.64 -3.21 3.42
C GLY A 320 -10.85 -2.37 2.17
N HIS A 321 -10.80 -2.99 0.97
CA HIS A 321 -11.17 -2.31 -0.26
C HIS A 321 -12.65 -1.91 -0.31
N ALA A 322 -13.56 -2.75 0.20
CA ALA A 322 -14.98 -2.46 0.30
C ALA A 322 -15.27 -1.27 1.23
N VAL A 323 -14.53 -1.12 2.33
CA VAL A 323 -14.61 0.06 3.21
C VAL A 323 -14.36 1.34 2.42
N ILE A 324 -13.25 1.40 1.67
CA ILE A 324 -12.92 2.58 0.86
C ILE A 324 -14.03 2.83 -0.18
N ALA A 325 -14.42 1.81 -0.95
CA ALA A 325 -15.46 1.96 -1.98
C ALA A 325 -16.78 2.49 -1.41
N GLN A 326 -17.20 2.01 -0.24
CA GLN A 326 -18.40 2.51 0.43
C GLN A 326 -18.26 3.97 0.84
N MET A 327 -17.13 4.37 1.44
CA MET A 327 -16.90 5.76 1.84
C MET A 327 -16.96 6.74 0.66
N LEU A 328 -16.45 6.34 -0.51
CA LEU A 328 -16.56 7.16 -1.72
C LEU A 328 -18.01 7.32 -2.16
N VAL A 329 -18.82 6.26 -2.10
CA VAL A 329 -20.26 6.35 -2.41
C VAL A 329 -20.98 7.24 -1.42
N ASP A 330 -20.72 7.08 -0.13
CA ASP A 330 -21.37 7.88 0.93
C ASP A 330 -21.08 9.38 0.76
N ASP A 331 -19.84 9.75 0.41
CA ASP A 331 -19.48 11.16 0.13
C ASP A 331 -20.14 11.68 -1.15
N LEU A 332 -20.19 10.89 -2.22
CA LEU A 332 -20.90 11.24 -3.46
C LEU A 332 -22.40 11.47 -3.22
N GLU A 333 -23.04 10.61 -2.42
CA GLU A 333 -24.45 10.77 -2.05
C GLU A 333 -24.68 12.01 -1.20
N ALA A 334 -23.78 12.31 -0.26
CA ALA A 334 -23.84 13.51 0.56
C ALA A 334 -23.74 14.80 -0.28
N ILE A 335 -22.84 14.81 -1.27
CA ILE A 335 -22.71 15.91 -2.23
C ILE A 335 -24.01 16.08 -3.02
N ALA A 336 -24.52 15.00 -3.62
CA ALA A 336 -25.75 15.04 -4.42
C ALA A 336 -26.97 15.52 -3.62
N ALA A 337 -27.08 15.11 -2.36
CA ALA A 337 -28.09 15.61 -1.45
C ALA A 337 -27.93 17.13 -1.24
N SER A 338 -26.72 17.60 -0.91
CA SER A 338 -26.46 19.03 -0.64
C SER A 338 -26.78 19.95 -1.83
N THR A 339 -26.49 19.50 -3.05
CA THR A 339 -26.84 20.21 -4.30
C THR A 339 -28.36 20.29 -4.49
N THR A 340 -29.06 19.20 -4.24
CA THR A 340 -30.53 19.14 -4.36
C THR A 340 -31.21 20.08 -3.36
N TRP A 341 -30.71 20.12 -2.11
CA TRP A 341 -31.20 21.03 -1.07
C TRP A 341 -30.97 22.50 -1.45
N SER A 342 -29.78 22.86 -1.94
CA SER A 342 -29.45 24.23 -2.35
C SER A 342 -30.37 24.72 -3.49
N ASN A 343 -30.57 23.90 -4.51
CA ASN A 343 -31.47 24.20 -5.63
C ASN A 343 -32.94 24.33 -5.19
N GLY A 344 -33.36 23.56 -4.19
CA GLY A 344 -34.71 23.64 -3.63
C GLY A 344 -34.96 24.94 -2.87
N ILE A 345 -33.96 25.48 -2.17
CA ILE A 345 -34.04 26.75 -1.46
C ILE A 345 -34.13 27.92 -2.45
N GLU A 346 -33.27 27.96 -3.47
CA GLU A 346 -33.31 29.01 -4.51
C GLU A 346 -34.66 29.05 -5.24
N GLN A 347 -35.31 27.90 -5.45
CA GLN A 347 -36.65 27.84 -6.06
C GLN A 347 -37.79 28.30 -5.14
N THR A 348 -37.58 28.32 -3.82
CA THR A 348 -38.59 28.80 -2.85
C THR A 348 -38.45 30.30 -2.50
N GLU A 349 -37.33 30.92 -2.86
CA GLU A 349 -37.08 32.37 -2.66
C GLU A 349 -37.40 33.24 -3.90
N LEU A 350 -37.89 32.62 -4.98
CA LEU A 350 -38.45 33.27 -6.18
C LEU A 350 -39.98 33.20 -6.19
#